data_AF-A0A929F3X2-F1
#
_entry.id   AF-A0A929F3X2-F1
#
_cell.length_a   1.000
_cell.length_b   1.000
_cell.length_c   1.000
_cell.angle_alpha   90.00
_cell.angle_beta   90.00
_cell.angle_gamma   90.00
#
_symmetry.space_group_name_H-M   'P 1'
#
loop_
_entity.id
_entity.type
_entity.pdbx_description
1 polymer ?
#
loop_
_entity_poly.entity_id
_entity_poly.type
_entity_poly.pdbx_seq_one_letter_code
_entity_poly.pdbx_strand_id
1 'polypeptide(L)' 'MKKTIFMGDSLARIRAFPSDARQDAGFQIDKVQRGENPDEWKPMKTVGKGVREIRIKDASGQY' A
#
# COMPACT_ATOMS: atom_id res chain seq x y z
N MET A 1 -7.29 -7.30 13.98
CA MET A 1 -6.54 -6.68 12.87
C MET A 1 -5.30 -7.52 12.60
N LYS A 2 -5.03 -7.88 11.33
CA LYS A 2 -3.84 -8.67 10.95
C LYS A 2 -2.58 -7.85 11.17
N LYS A 3 -1.50 -8.50 11.62
CA LYS A 3 -0.20 -7.85 11.82
C LYS A 3 0.42 -7.51 10.48
N THR A 4 0.86 -6.26 10.30
CA THR A 4 1.64 -5.82 9.14
C THR A 4 3.12 -5.83 9.53
N ILE A 5 3.96 -6.31 8.62
CA ILE A 5 5.42 -6.26 8.73
C ILE A 5 5.92 -5.48 7.52
N PHE A 6 6.63 -4.38 7.78
CA PHE A 6 7.33 -3.61 6.75
C PHE A 6 8.72 -4.19 6.54
N MET A 7 9.10 -4.39 5.28
CA MET A 7 10.35 -5.05 4.89
C MET A 7 11.35 -4.01 4.38
N GLY A 8 12.62 -4.12 4.78
CA GLY A 8 13.66 -3.18 4.36
C GLY A 8 13.33 -1.73 4.73
N ASP A 9 13.42 -0.81 3.77
CA ASP A 9 13.14 0.62 3.93
C ASP A 9 11.69 1.00 3.63
N SER A 10 10.78 0.03 3.44
CA SER A 10 9.43 0.29 2.92
C SER A 10 8.62 1.27 3.79
N LEU A 11 8.74 1.20 5.13
CA LEU A 11 8.06 2.14 6.02
C LEU A 11 8.64 3.56 5.90
N ALA A 12 9.96 3.69 5.71
CA ALA A 12 10.59 4.99 5.51
C ALA A 12 10.15 5.60 4.17
N ARG A 13 10.03 4.79 3.11
CA ARG A 13 9.52 5.23 1.80
C ARG A 13 8.08 5.76 1.89
N ILE A 14 7.18 5.00 2.53
CA ILE A 14 5.79 5.44 2.73
C ILE A 14 5.75 6.74 3.55
N ARG A 15 6.59 6.89 4.57
CA ARG A 15 6.66 8.12 5.38
C ARG A 15 7.13 9.34 4.61
N ALA A 16 7.90 9.15 3.55
CA ALA A 16 8.43 10.20 2.67
C ALA A 16 7.47 10.61 1.54
N PHE A 17 6.32 9.93 1.38
CA PHE A 17 5.28 10.35 0.45
C PHE A 17 4.70 11.72 0.83
N PRO A 18 4.13 12.47 -0.13
CA PRO A 18 3.29 13.62 0.16
C PRO A 18 2.19 13.27 1.17
N SER A 19 1.71 14.28 1.92
CA SER A 19 0.78 14.05 3.03
C SER A 19 -0.44 13.22 2.62
N ASP A 20 -1.06 13.56 1.49
CA ASP A 20 -2.28 12.90 1.00
C ASP A 20 -2.00 11.44 0.60
N ALA A 21 -0.94 11.21 -0.17
CA ALA A 21 -0.52 9.86 -0.58
C ALA A 21 -0.13 8.99 0.62
N ARG A 22 0.53 9.57 1.64
CA ARG A 22 0.86 8.85 2.88
C ARG A 22 -0.39 8.47 3.68
N GLN A 23 -1.38 9.37 3.74
CA GLN A 23 -2.64 9.11 4.42
C GLN A 23 -3.42 8.01 3.70
N ASP A 24 -3.52 8.08 2.37
CA ASP A 24 -4.17 7.04 1.57
C ASP A 24 -3.46 5.69 1.72
N ALA A 25 -2.11 5.67 1.67
CA ALA A 25 -1.34 4.45 1.94
C ALA A 25 -1.72 3.80 3.27
N GLY A 26 -1.83 4.60 4.34
CA GLY A 26 -2.25 4.12 5.66
C GLY A 26 -3.66 3.52 5.65
N PHE A 27 -4.60 4.18 4.97
CA PHE A 27 -5.98 3.74 4.86
C PHE A 27 -6.11 2.42 4.06
N GLN A 28 -5.42 2.31 2.92
CA GLN A 28 -5.40 1.10 2.12
C GLN A 28 -4.75 -0.08 2.87
N ILE A 29 -3.70 0.18 3.67
CA ILE A 29 -3.09 -0.83 4.53
C ILE A 29 -4.07 -1.28 5.62
N ASP A 30 -4.77 -0.35 6.30
CA ASP A 30 -5.76 -0.69 7.35
C ASP A 30 -6.87 -1.61 6.82
N LYS A 31 -7.40 -1.34 5.62
CA LYS A 31 -8.34 -2.24 4.92
C LYS A 31 -7.79 -3.67 4.80
N VAL A 32 -6.57 -3.81 4.30
CA VAL A 32 -5.91 -5.12 4.17
C VAL A 32 -5.75 -5.79 5.53
N GLN A 33 -5.43 -5.03 6.59
CA GLN A 33 -5.32 -5.57 7.93
C GLN A 33 -6.67 -6.03 8.51
N ARG A 34 -7.79 -5.45 8.07
CA ARG A 34 -9.16 -5.89 8.41
C ARG A 34 -9.63 -7.08 7.59
N GLY A 35 -8.87 -7.46 6.55
CA GLY A 35 -9.23 -8.54 5.63
C GLY A 35 -10.01 -8.07 4.42
N GLU A 36 -10.13 -6.77 4.23
CA GLU A 36 -10.74 -6.14 3.07
C GLU A 36 -9.73 -6.02 1.91
N ASN A 37 -10.24 -5.66 0.74
CA ASN A 37 -9.39 -5.31 -0.40
C ASN A 37 -9.10 -3.80 -0.37
N PRO A 38 -7.90 -3.39 -0.83
CA PRO A 38 -7.66 -2.00 -1.19
C PRO A 38 -8.62 -1.54 -2.28
N ASP A 39 -8.80 -0.23 -2.43
CA ASP A 39 -9.67 0.35 -3.45
C ASP A 39 -9.12 0.14 -4.87
N GLU A 40 -7.83 0.42 -5.06
CA GLU A 40 -7.14 0.22 -6.34
C GLU A 40 -5.90 -0.66 -6.14
N TRP A 41 -5.94 -1.87 -6.71
CA TRP A 41 -4.82 -2.81 -6.65
C TRP A 41 -4.81 -3.75 -7.85
N LYS A 42 -3.67 -4.39 -8.10
CA LYS A 42 -3.56 -5.51 -9.05
C LYS A 42 -2.70 -6.66 -8.52
N PRO A 43 -2.96 -7.92 -8.91
CA PRO A 43 -2.09 -9.03 -8.57
C PRO A 43 -0.74 -8.94 -9.30
N MET A 44 0.35 -9.22 -8.59
CA MET A 44 1.72 -9.22 -9.13
C MET A 44 2.23 -10.65 -9.31
N LYS A 45 1.73 -11.33 -10.34
CA LYS A 45 2.00 -12.76 -10.59
C LYS A 45 3.48 -13.09 -10.82
N THR A 46 4.26 -12.14 -11.32
CA THR A 46 5.71 -12.29 -11.56
C THR A 46 6.54 -12.21 -10.28
N VAL A 47 6.01 -11.57 -9.22
CA VAL A 47 6.67 -11.49 -7.91
C VAL A 47 6.34 -12.73 -7.08
N GLY A 48 5.08 -13.16 -7.09
CA GLY A 48 4.67 -14.39 -6.43
C GLY A 48 3.16 -14.53 -6.28
N LYS A 49 2.71 -15.76 -5.97
CA LYS A 49 1.30 -16.04 -5.68
C LYS A 49 0.86 -15.26 -4.44
N GLY A 50 -0.24 -14.52 -4.56
CA GLY A 50 -0.82 -13.75 -3.45
C GLY A 50 -0.20 -12.35 -3.26
N VAL A 51 0.81 -11.98 -4.05
CA VAL A 51 1.36 -10.62 -4.03
C VAL A 51 0.41 -9.67 -4.76
N ARG A 52 0.16 -8.51 -4.15
CA ARG A 52 -0.71 -7.45 -4.67
C ARG A 52 0.03 -6.13 -4.64
N GLU A 53 -0.09 -5.35 -5.71
CA GLU A 53 0.35 -3.95 -5.76
C GLU A 53 -0.86 -3.08 -5.40
N ILE A 54 -0.76 -2.28 -4.34
CA ILE A 54 -1.70 -1.20 -4.01
C ILE A 54 -1.24 0.03 -4.80
N ARG A 55 -2.17 0.71 -5.46
CA ARG A 55 -1.87 1.91 -6.25
C ARG A 55 -2.42 3.14 -5.57
N ILE A 56 -1.57 4.14 -5.38
CA ILE A 56 -1.95 5.40 -4.76
C ILE A 56 -1.81 6.48 -5.83
N LYS A 57 -2.82 7.33 -5.95
CA LYS A 57 -2.83 8.47 -6.88
C LYS A 57 -2.87 9.75 -6.07
N ASP A 58 -2.03 10.70 -6.42
CA ASP A 58 -2.17 12.08 -5.97
C ASP A 58 -2.14 13.05 -7.17
N ALA A 59 -2.25 14.35 -6.89
CA ALA A 59 -2.19 15.40 -7.90
C ALA A 59 -0.81 15.51 -8.61
N SER A 60 0.24 14.95 -8.01
CA SER A 60 1.62 14.94 -8.49
C SER A 60 1.98 13.67 -9.27
N GLY A 61 1.19 12.59 -9.20
CA GLY A 61 1.43 11.34 -9.93
C GLY A 61 0.90 10.07 -9.26
N GLN A 62 1.55 8.95 -9.56
CA GLN A 62 1.24 7.63 -9.00
C GLN A 62 2.38 7.16 -8.09
N TYR A 63 2.04 6.58 -6.95
CA TYR A 63 2.95 6.02 -5.94
C TYR A 63 2.63 4.54 -5.68
#